data_AF-A0A354SMV3-F1
#
_entry.id   AF-A0A354SMV3-F1
#
_cell.length_a   1.000
_cell.length_b   1.000
_cell.length_c   1.000
_cell.angle_alpha   90.00
_cell.angle_beta   90.00
_cell.angle_gamma   90.00
#
_symmetry.space_group_name_H-M   'P 1'
#
loop_
_entity.id
_entity.type
_entity.pdbx_description
1 polymer ?
#
loop_
_entity_poly.entity_id
_entity_poly.type
_entity_poly.pdbx_seq_one_letter_code
_entity_poly.pdbx_strand_id
1 'polypeptide(L)' 'MEEIAFSFPYNLISSVEYLAKKHSITIKERKMEEECRFSFSIPLDKLHIFIGECKSLGCREIEKKEED' A
#
# COMPACT_ATOMS: atom_id res chain seq x y z
N MET A 1 13.96 -2.16 -5.22
CA MET A 1 12.76 -1.57 -4.60
C MET A 1 11.65 -1.64 -5.62
N GLU A 2 10.41 -1.90 -5.21
CA GLU A 2 9.25 -1.93 -6.11
C GLU A 2 8.20 -0.94 -5.67
N GLU A 3 7.48 -0.36 -6.63
CA GLU A 3 6.35 0.52 -6.36
C GLU A 3 5.03 -0.24 -6.57
N ILE A 4 4.16 -0.22 -5.56
CA ILE A 4 2.85 -0.89 -5.62
C ILE A 4 1.78 0.07 -5.09
N ALA A 5 0.62 0.08 -5.74
CA ALA A 5 -0.54 0.84 -5.30
C ALA A 5 -1.64 -0.07 -4.74
N PHE A 6 -2.32 0.39 -3.70
CA PHE A 6 -3.47 -0.28 -3.12
C PHE A 6 -4.56 0.74 -2.82
N SER A 7 -5.81 0.33 -3.00
CA SER A 7 -6.98 1.06 -2.51
C SER A 7 -7.41 0.49 -1.16
N PHE A 8 -7.71 1.39 -0.23
CA PHE A 8 -8.23 1.05 1.08
C PHE A 8 -9.46 1.89 1.42
N PRO A 9 -10.43 1.31 2.13
CA PRO A 9 -11.46 2.07 2.83
C PRO A 9 -10.89 3.18 3.72
N TYR A 10 -11.60 4.30 3.80
CA TYR A 10 -11.19 5.48 4.57
C TYR A 10 -10.94 5.19 6.06
N ASN A 11 -11.71 4.28 6.65
CA ASN A 11 -11.55 3.89 8.05
C ASN A 11 -10.24 3.12 8.32
N LEU A 12 -9.51 2.68 7.30
CA LEU A 12 -8.28 1.92 7.42
C LEU A 12 -7.01 2.75 7.17
N ILE A 13 -7.14 4.04 6.84
CA ILE A 13 -6.00 4.95 6.60
C ILE A 13 -4.96 4.85 7.72
N SER A 14 -5.38 5.00 8.98
CA SER A 14 -4.45 5.00 10.11
C SER A 14 -3.77 3.64 10.30
N SER A 15 -4.47 2.54 10.03
CA SER A 15 -3.92 1.19 10.05
C SER A 15 -2.86 1.02 8.96
N VAL A 16 -3.10 1.55 7.76
CA VAL A 16 -2.17 1.50 6.63
C VAL A 16 -0.91 2.34 6.88
N GLU A 17 -1.07 3.56 7.39
CA GLU A 17 0.06 4.43 7.77
C GLU A 17 0.91 3.78 8.87
N TYR A 18 0.25 3.17 9.86
CA TYR A 18 0.92 2.38 10.89
C TYR A 18 1.71 1.21 10.29
N LEU A 19 1.11 0.47 9.36
CA LEU A 19 1.72 -0.70 8.74
C LEU A 19 2.95 -0.32 7.90
N ALA A 20 2.83 0.77 7.12
CA ALA A 20 3.95 1.33 6.38
C ALA A 20 5.10 1.72 7.32
N LYS A 21 4.80 2.40 8.44
CA LYS A 21 5.80 2.79 9.44
C LYS A 21 6.45 1.58 10.13
N LYS A 22 5.66 0.58 10.53
CA LYS A 22 6.12 -0.67 11.16
C LYS A 22 7.14 -1.41 10.28
N HIS A 23 6.91 -1.44 8.97
CA HIS A 23 7.80 -2.10 8.01
C HIS A 23 8.87 -1.19 7.42
N SER A 24 8.94 0.08 7.81
CA SER A 24 9.83 1.08 7.21
C SER A 24 9.62 1.20 5.69
N ILE A 25 8.37 1.18 5.26
CA ILE A 25 7.93 1.36 3.88
C ILE A 25 7.56 2.83 3.66
N THR A 26 8.00 3.37 2.53
CA THR A 26 7.75 4.76 2.17
C THR A 26 6.44 4.87 1.39
N ILE A 27 5.52 5.70 1.88
CA ILE A 27 4.32 6.10 1.12
C ILE A 27 4.74 7.19 0.13
N LYS A 28 4.56 6.92 -1.17
CA LYS A 28 4.91 7.80 -2.29
C LYS A 28 3.79 8.78 -2.62
N GLU A 29 2.56 8.28 -2.68
CA GLU A 29 1.40 9.06 -3.06
C GLU A 29 0.18 8.60 -2.25
N ARG A 30 -0.70 9.54 -1.94
CA ARG A 30 -2.01 9.29 -1.36
C ARG A 30 -3.05 10.10 -2.13
N LYS A 31 -4.04 9.43 -2.70
CA LYS A 31 -5.20 10.04 -3.38
C LYS A 31 -6.49 9.67 -2.66
N MET A 32 -7.30 10.67 -2.35
CA MET A 32 -8.61 10.51 -1.71
C MET A 32 -9.69 10.64 -2.78
N GLU A 33 -10.33 9.53 -3.18
CA GLU A 33 -11.45 9.50 -4.13
C GLU A 33 -12.69 8.81 -3.50
N GLU A 34 -13.28 7.78 -4.11
CA GLU A 34 -14.29 6.95 -3.42
C GLU A 34 -13.64 5.98 -2.41
N GLU A 35 -12.41 5.56 -2.69
CA GLU A 35 -11.53 4.82 -1.77
C GLU A 35 -10.19 5.57 -1.65
N CYS A 36 -9.44 5.33 -0.57
CA CYS A 36 -8.14 5.95 -0.35
C CYS A 36 -7.06 5.13 -1.06
N ARG A 37 -6.52 5.64 -2.17
CA ARG A 37 -5.44 5.02 -2.91
C ARG A 37 -4.09 5.44 -2.32
N PHE A 38 -3.26 4.47 -1.99
CA PHE A 38 -1.90 4.66 -1.52
C PHE A 38 -0.91 3.99 -2.48
N SER A 39 0.13 4.72 -2.87
CA SER A 39 1.29 4.18 -3.58
C SER A 39 2.45 4.03 -2.60
N PHE A 40 3.08 2.87 -2.59
CA PHE A 40 4.16 2.52 -1.66
C PHE A 40 5.42 2.13 -2.43
N SER A 41 6.57 2.58 -1.94
CA SER A 41 7.88 2.08 -2.34
C SER A 41 8.34 1.04 -1.34
N ILE A 42 8.27 -0.23 -1.72
CA ILE A 42 8.47 -1.38 -0.83
C ILE A 42 9.81 -2.07 -1.16
N PRO A 43 10.64 -2.40 -0.16
CA PRO A 43 11.80 -3.26 -0.35
C PRO A 43 11.40 -4.68 -0.78
N LEU A 44 12.16 -5.30 -1.69
CA LEU A 44 11.85 -6.63 -2.22
C LEU A 44 11.74 -7.71 -1.12
N ASP A 45 12.56 -7.61 -0.08
CA ASP A 45 12.56 -8.50 1.09
C ASP A 45 11.28 -8.39 1.95
N LYS A 46 10.56 -7.27 1.86
CA LYS A 46 9.32 -7.01 2.61
C LYS A 46 8.07 -7.07 1.74
N LEU A 47 8.23 -7.19 0.42
CA LEU A 47 7.16 -7.11 -0.56
C LEU A 47 6.03 -8.09 -0.25
N HIS A 48 6.36 -9.37 -0.16
CA HIS A 48 5.38 -10.44 0.07
C HIS A 48 4.68 -10.30 1.43
N ILE A 49 5.43 -9.92 2.48
CA ILE A 49 4.90 -9.75 3.83
C ILE A 49 3.94 -8.56 3.88
N PHE A 50 4.34 -7.43 3.30
CA PHE A 50 3.52 -6.22 3.28
C PHE A 50 2.25 -6.40 2.46
N ILE A 51 2.34 -6.99 1.26
CA ILE A 51 1.16 -7.36 0.45
C ILE A 51 0.20 -8.23 1.27
N GLY A 52 0.73 -9.23 1.99
CA GLY A 52 -0.08 -10.11 2.85
C GLY A 52 -0.81 -9.38 3.98
N GLU A 53 -0.14 -8.45 4.67
CA GLU A 53 -0.78 -7.63 5.72
C GLU A 53 -1.80 -6.64 5.12
N CYS A 54 -1.51 -6.04 3.96
CA CYS A 54 -2.46 -5.18 3.25
C CYS A 54 -3.73 -5.96 2.84
N LYS A 55 -3.57 -7.18 2.31
CA LYS A 55 -4.70 -8.07 1.96
C LYS A 55 -5.53 -8.42 3.19
N SER A 56 -4.87 -8.70 4.31
CA SER A 56 -5.54 -9.03 5.58
C SER A 56 -6.33 -7.84 6.15
N LEU A 57 -5.91 -6.60 5.87
CA LEU A 57 -6.66 -5.39 6.19
C LEU A 57 -7.90 -5.18 5.30
N GLY A 58 -8.04 -5.91 4.20
CA GLY A 58 -9.11 -5.70 3.22
C GLY A 58 -8.76 -4.68 2.13
N CYS A 59 -7.48 -4.60 1.74
CA CYS A 59 -7.07 -3.79 0.59
C CYS A 59 -7.59 -4.35 -0.73
N ARG A 60 -7.86 -3.47 -1.69
CA ARG A 60 -7.90 -3.82 -3.11
C ARG A 60 -6.53 -3.53 -3.72
N GLU A 61 -5.84 -4.59 -4.17
CA GLU A 61 -4.65 -4.43 -5.01
C GLU A 61 -5.04 -3.65 -6.27
N ILE A 62 -4.31 -2.56 -6.54
CA ILE A 62 -4.38 -1.87 -7.83
C ILE A 62 -3.12 -2.33 -8.55
N GLU A 63 -3.29 -3.12 -9.61
CA GLU A 63 -2.22 -3.71 -10.41
C GLU A 63 -1.03 -2.75 -10.56
N LYS A 64 0.19 -3.31 -10.39
CA LYS A 64 1.43 -2.62 -10.72
C LYS A 64 1.25 -1.96 -12.08
N LYS A 65 1.45 -0.65 -12.15
CA LYS A 65 1.77 -0.03 -13.42
C LYS A 65 3.11 -0.62 -13.84
N GLU A 66 3.08 -1.59 -14.74
CA GLU A 66 4.21 -1.82 -15.63
C GLU A 66 4.41 -0.50 -16.38
N GLU A 67 5.57 0.12 -16.16
CA GLU A 67 6.00 1.28 -16.94
C GLU A 67 6.16 0.82 -18.39
N ASP A 68 5.42 1.47 -19.30
CA ASP A 68 5.78 1.67 -20.70
C ASP A 68 6.06 3.18 -20.87
#